data_AF-A0A920J2R2-F1
#
_entry.id   AF-A0A920J2R2-F1
#
_cell.length_a   1.000
_cell.length_b   1.000
_cell.length_c   1.000
_cell.angle_alpha   90.00
_cell.angle_beta   90.00
_cell.angle_gamma   90.00
#
_symmetry.space_group_name_H-M   'P 1'
#
loop_
_entity.id
_entity.type
_entity.pdbx_description
1 polymer ?
#
loop_
_entity_poly.entity_id
_entity_poly.type
_entity_poly.pdbx_seq_one_letter_code
_entity_poly.pdbx_strand_id
1 'polypeptide(L)'
;MLVCLKLLDENMEHNNIDTKEVIGLLNEIMEYELAGVVRYTHYSLMVTGPHRLPIVDFLKEQANESLMHAQQAGEVLTGLDGHPSQKIAVIEETHNHSIKRYFGRKP
;
A
#
# COMPACT_ATOMS: atom_id res chain seq x y z
N MET A 1 4.91 4.87 3.94
CA MET A 1 6.04 4.16 4.59
C MET A 1 5.59 3.21 5.70
N LEU A 2 4.32 3.25 6.14
CA LEU A 2 3.88 2.52 7.35
C LEU A 2 3.37 1.08 7.11
N VAL A 3 3.14 0.64 5.87
CA VAL A 3 2.55 -0.69 5.60
C VAL A 3 3.61 -1.74 5.27
N CYS A 4 4.64 -1.42 4.48
CA CYS A 4 5.66 -2.41 4.08
C CYS A 4 6.78 -2.62 5.10
N LEU A 5 7.14 -1.61 5.91
CA LEU A 5 8.25 -1.76 6.86
C LEU A 5 7.92 -2.70 8.03
N LYS A 6 6.63 -2.84 8.38
CA LYS A 6 6.21 -3.68 9.52
C LYS A 6 6.27 -5.18 9.24
N LEU A 7 6.34 -5.57 7.96
CA LEU A 7 6.54 -6.97 7.56
C LEU A 7 8.03 -7.36 7.50
N LEU A 8 8.93 -6.37 7.39
CA LEU A 8 10.37 -6.62 7.23
C LEU A 8 11.14 -6.65 8.56
N ASP A 9 10.56 -6.13 9.65
CA ASP A 9 11.27 -5.91 10.92
C ASP A 9 11.23 -7.13 11.87
N GLU A 10 10.37 -8.13 11.65
CA GLU A 10 10.21 -9.23 12.62
C GLU A 10 11.18 -10.43 12.43
N ASN A 11 11.96 -10.57 11.34
CA ASN A 11 12.72 -11.84 11.10
C ASN A 11 14.07 -11.78 10.34
N MET A 12 14.79 -10.66 10.25
CA MET A 12 16.10 -10.66 9.54
C MET A 12 17.25 -11.22 10.40
N GLU A 13 17.41 -12.54 10.43
CA GLU A 13 18.69 -13.20 10.75
C GLU A 13 19.64 -13.12 9.54
N HIS A 14 20.90 -12.78 9.80
CA HIS A 14 21.95 -12.61 8.80
C HIS A 14 22.43 -13.97 8.25
N ASN A 15 21.61 -14.60 7.42
CA ASN A 15 21.95 -15.81 6.67
C ASN A 15 21.97 -15.51 5.16
N ASN A 16 22.77 -16.27 4.41
CA ASN A 16 22.97 -16.17 2.97
C ASN A 16 21.67 -15.80 2.21
N ILE A 17 21.58 -14.57 1.69
CA ILE A 17 20.38 -14.00 1.08
C ILE A 17 20.07 -14.78 -0.21
N ASP A 18 18.96 -15.52 -0.26
CA ASP A 18 18.49 -16.15 -1.48
C ASP A 18 17.85 -15.11 -2.40
N THR A 19 18.52 -14.81 -3.52
CA THR A 19 18.02 -13.86 -4.52
C THR A 19 16.60 -14.19 -5.00
N LYS A 20 16.22 -15.48 -5.07
CA LYS A 20 14.85 -15.86 -5.48
C LYS A 20 13.82 -15.47 -4.43
N GLU A 21 14.17 -15.63 -3.15
CA GLU A 21 13.31 -15.23 -2.04
C GLU A 21 13.13 -13.71 -2.02
N VAL A 22 14.23 -12.96 -2.22
CA VAL A 22 14.18 -11.49 -2.33
C VAL A 22 13.31 -11.03 -3.50
N ILE A 23 13.44 -11.66 -4.67
CA ILE A 23 12.59 -11.35 -5.84
C ILE A 23 11.11 -11.62 -5.54
N GLY A 24 10.81 -12.73 -4.84
CA GLY A 24 9.46 -13.06 -4.41
C GLY A 24 8.88 -11.99 -3.48
N LEU A 25 9.65 -11.58 -2.47
CA LEU A 25 9.25 -10.58 -1.50
C LEU A 25 9.08 -9.19 -2.13
N LEU A 26 9.97 -8.79 -3.03
CA LEU A 26 9.85 -7.51 -3.76
C LEU A 26 8.60 -7.47 -4.65
N ASN A 27 8.25 -8.60 -5.27
CA ASN A 27 6.99 -8.71 -6.01
C ASN A 27 5.79 -8.51 -5.09
N GLU A 28 5.77 -9.17 -3.93
CA GLU A 28 4.69 -9.03 -2.95
C GLU A 28 4.58 -7.58 -2.44
N ILE A 29 5.70 -6.95 -2.08
CA ILE A 29 5.74 -5.53 -1.67
C ILE A 29 5.17 -4.63 -2.77
N MET A 30 5.58 -4.85 -4.02
CA MET A 30 5.08 -4.07 -5.16
C MET A 30 3.56 -4.25 -5.35
N GLU A 31 3.05 -5.48 -5.25
CA GLU A 31 1.61 -5.78 -5.34
C GLU A 31 0.81 -5.07 -4.22
N TYR A 32 1.34 -5.01 -3.00
CA TYR A 32 0.71 -4.29 -1.88
C TYR A 32 0.72 -2.78 -2.07
N GLU A 33 1.83 -2.20 -2.53
CA GLU A 33 1.94 -0.76 -2.75
C GLU A 33 1.02 -0.32 -3.91
N LEU A 34 0.95 -1.10 -4.99
CA LEU A 34 -0.02 -0.85 -6.08
C LEU A 34 -1.47 -0.96 -5.60
N ALA A 35 -1.78 -1.90 -4.70
CA ALA A 35 -3.09 -1.95 -4.05
C ALA A 35 -3.34 -0.71 -3.17
N GLY A 36 -2.30 -0.18 -2.52
CA GLY A 36 -2.31 1.11 -1.79
C GLY A 36 -2.68 2.28 -2.69
N VAL A 37 -2.06 2.39 -3.87
CA VAL A 37 -2.39 3.43 -4.88
C VAL A 37 -3.89 3.40 -5.20
N VAL A 38 -4.42 2.22 -5.53
CA VAL A 38 -5.84 2.05 -5.87
C VAL A 38 -6.73 2.42 -4.69
N ARG A 39 -6.41 1.93 -3.48
CA ARG A 39 -7.20 2.14 -2.26
C ARG A 39 -7.27 3.62 -1.86
N TYR A 40 -6.14 4.30 -1.77
CA TYR A 40 -6.10 5.70 -1.36
C TYR A 40 -6.72 6.61 -2.42
N THR A 41 -6.52 6.30 -3.70
CA THR A 41 -7.21 6.99 -4.80
C THR A 41 -8.72 6.85 -4.67
N HIS A 42 -9.21 5.63 -4.50
CA HIS A 42 -10.63 5.35 -4.31
C HIS A 42 -11.20 6.12 -3.10
N TYR A 43 -10.57 6.03 -1.92
CA TYR A 43 -11.05 6.75 -0.74
C TYR A 43 -11.04 8.27 -0.90
N SER A 44 -10.05 8.84 -1.61
CA SER A 44 -10.00 10.28 -1.86
C SER A 44 -11.23 10.79 -2.63
N LEU A 45 -11.80 9.95 -3.50
CA LEU A 45 -13.01 10.26 -4.29
C LEU A 45 -14.29 10.15 -3.45
N MET A 46 -14.27 9.35 -2.39
CA MET A 46 -15.43 9.09 -1.54
C MET A 46 -15.59 10.09 -0.38
N VAL A 47 -14.57 10.91 -0.09
CA VAL A 47 -14.66 11.93 0.96
C VAL A 47 -15.62 13.06 0.55
N THR A 48 -16.64 13.31 1.36
CA THR A 48 -17.64 14.36 1.14
C THR A 48 -17.83 15.21 2.41
N GLY A 49 -18.49 16.38 2.26
CA GLY A 49 -18.82 17.26 3.38
C GLY A 49 -17.91 18.48 3.56
N PRO A 50 -18.21 19.33 4.56
CA PRO A 50 -17.41 20.50 4.90
C PRO A 50 -16.03 20.09 5.45
N HIS A 51 -15.01 20.91 5.21
CA HIS A 51 -13.63 20.65 5.63
C HIS A 51 -13.00 19.36 5.07
N ARG A 52 -13.52 18.81 3.96
CA ARG A 52 -12.97 17.58 3.35
C ARG A 52 -11.60 17.73 2.69
N LEU A 53 -11.22 18.95 2.29
CA LEU A 53 -10.02 19.19 1.47
C LEU A 53 -8.74 18.63 2.10
N PRO A 54 -8.43 18.88 3.39
CA PRO A 54 -7.22 18.32 4.00
C PRO A 54 -7.19 16.78 4.02
N ILE A 55 -8.36 16.13 4.14
CA ILE A 55 -8.45 14.66 4.13
C ILE A 55 -8.22 14.14 2.70
N VAL A 56 -8.81 14.79 1.71
CA VAL A 56 -8.61 14.45 0.29
C VAL A 56 -7.14 14.61 -0.10
N ASP A 57 -6.51 15.71 0.31
CA ASP A 57 -5.11 15.99 0.00
C ASP A 57 -4.19 14.97 0.68
N PHE A 58 -4.43 14.66 1.95
CA PHE A 58 -3.71 13.58 2.65
C PHE A 58 -3.83 12.23 1.92
N LEU A 59 -5.03 11.83 1.50
CA LEU A 59 -5.23 10.56 0.79
C LEU A 59 -4.53 10.55 -0.58
N LYS A 60 -4.49 11.68 -1.29
CA LYS A 60 -3.73 11.80 -2.55
C LYS A 60 -2.24 11.70 -2.33
N GLU A 61 -1.71 12.31 -1.27
CA GLU A 61 -0.30 12.19 -0.89
C GLU A 61 0.07 10.73 -0.59
N GLN A 62 -0.80 10.01 0.13
CA GLN A 62 -0.60 8.59 0.40
C GLN A 62 -0.64 7.72 -0.87
N ALA A 63 -1.51 8.03 -1.84
CA ALA A 63 -1.51 7.34 -3.14
C ALA A 63 -0.20 7.57 -3.91
N ASN A 64 0.33 8.80 -3.90
CA ASN A 64 1.61 9.12 -4.54
C ASN A 64 2.80 8.44 -3.86
N GLU A 65 2.81 8.40 -2.52
CA GLU A 65 3.84 7.72 -1.74
C GLU A 65 3.86 6.21 -2.04
N SER A 66 2.69 5.57 -2.10
CA SER A 66 2.60 4.16 -2.50
C SER A 66 3.08 3.91 -3.93
N LEU A 67 2.78 4.80 -4.87
CA LEU A 67 3.27 4.67 -6.25
C LEU A 67 4.80 4.74 -6.29
N MET A 68 5.40 5.68 -5.55
CA MET A 68 6.85 5.80 -5.43
C MET A 68 7.48 4.51 -4.90
N HIS A 69 6.92 3.90 -3.85
CA HIS A 69 7.44 2.64 -3.31
C HIS A 69 7.28 1.46 -4.26
N ALA A 70 6.16 1.35 -4.97
CA ALA A 70 5.98 0.32 -5.98
C ALA A 70 7.03 0.44 -7.09
N GLN A 71 7.35 1.66 -7.51
CA GLN A 71 8.41 1.92 -8.49
C GLN A 71 9.79 1.52 -7.95
N GLN A 72 10.14 1.93 -6.73
CA GLN A 72 11.40 1.57 -6.09
C GLN A 72 11.57 0.05 -5.93
N ALA A 73 10.52 -0.65 -5.47
CA ALA A 73 10.53 -2.10 -5.37
C ALA A 73 10.72 -2.77 -6.74
N GLY A 74 10.04 -2.26 -7.78
CA GLY A 74 10.17 -2.74 -9.15
C GLY A 74 11.57 -2.52 -9.76
N GLU A 75 12.19 -1.37 -9.49
CA GLU A 75 13.57 -1.08 -9.92
C GLU A 75 14.57 -2.05 -9.29
N VAL A 76 14.47 -2.30 -7.98
CA VAL A 76 15.34 -3.26 -7.29
C VAL A 76 15.09 -4.67 -7.83
N LEU A 77 13.83 -5.06 -7.99
CA LEU A 77 13.43 -6.37 -8.49
C LEU A 77 13.98 -6.64 -9.90
N THR A 78 13.86 -5.68 -10.81
CA THR A 78 14.37 -5.82 -12.18
C THR A 78 15.90 -5.80 -12.22
N GLY A 79 16.54 -5.08 -11.30
CA GLY A 79 18.00 -5.14 -11.10
C GLY A 79 18.52 -6.50 -10.64
N LEU A 80 17.66 -7.36 -10.09
CA LEU A 80 17.96 -8.74 -9.70
C LEU A 80 17.54 -9.78 -10.77
N ASP A 81 17.29 -9.34 -12.01
CA ASP A 81 16.74 -10.16 -13.10
C ASP A 81 15.35 -10.76 -12.80
N GLY A 82 14.61 -10.18 -11.84
CA GLY A 82 13.23 -10.52 -11.54
C GLY A 82 12.24 -9.94 -12.56
N HIS A 83 11.09 -10.60 -12.71
CA HIS A 83 9.98 -10.10 -13.52
C HIS A 83 8.90 -9.47 -12.64
N PRO A 84 8.55 -8.19 -12.85
CA PRO A 84 7.50 -7.52 -12.09
C PRO A 84 6.13 -8.17 -12.34
N SER A 85 5.43 -8.50 -11.27
CA SER A 85 4.03 -8.92 -11.33
C SER A 85 3.13 -7.80 -11.87
N GLN A 86 2.08 -8.20 -12.60
CA GLN A 86 1.01 -7.30 -13.05
C GLN A 86 -0.20 -7.32 -12.11
N LYS A 87 -0.11 -8.07 -11.00
CA LYS A 87 -1.20 -8.19 -10.03
C LYS A 87 -1.17 -7.04 -9.04
N ILE A 88 -2.26 -6.91 -8.30
CA ILE A 88 -2.35 -6.11 -7.09
C ILE A 88 -2.85 -7.01 -5.97
N ALA A 89 -2.39 -6.73 -4.74
CA ALA A 89 -2.90 -7.43 -3.57
C ALA A 89 -4.42 -7.22 -3.42
N VAL A 90 -5.11 -8.18 -2.82
CA VAL A 90 -6.56 -8.13 -2.65
C VAL A 90 -6.96 -6.88 -1.85
N ILE A 91 -7.89 -6.11 -2.42
CA ILE A 91 -8.46 -4.93 -1.77
C ILE A 91 -9.83 -5.31 -1.22
N GLU A 92 -9.95 -5.48 0.09
CA GLU A 92 -11.27 -5.63 0.72
C GLU A 92 -11.96 -4.27 0.81
N GLU A 93 -13.08 -4.11 0.11
CA GLU A 93 -13.95 -2.94 0.19
C GLU A 93 -15.35 -3.33 0.66
N THR A 94 -15.73 -2.87 1.86
CA THR A 94 -17.04 -3.18 2.46
C THR A 94 -18.18 -2.32 1.91
N HIS A 95 -17.91 -1.42 0.94
CA HIS A 95 -18.83 -0.45 0.34
C HIS A 95 -19.57 0.46 1.35
N ASN A 96 -19.21 0.38 2.63
CA ASN A 96 -19.84 1.11 3.71
C ASN A 96 -19.02 2.37 4.03
N HIS A 97 -19.41 3.46 3.38
CA HIS A 97 -18.76 4.77 3.49
C HIS A 97 -19.35 5.64 4.60
N SER A 98 -20.12 5.05 5.51
CA SER A 98 -20.80 5.77 6.58
C SER A 98 -19.82 6.13 7.71
N ILE A 99 -19.58 7.43 7.94
CA ILE A 99 -18.85 7.97 9.11
C ILE A 99 -19.41 7.42 10.44
N LYS A 100 -20.68 7.01 10.44
CA LYS A 100 -21.44 6.50 11.59
C LYS A 100 -20.81 5.28 12.28
N ARG A 101 -20.00 4.46 11.59
CA ARG A 101 -19.32 3.30 12.20
C ARG A 101 -18.13 3.70 13.09
N TYR A 102 -17.40 4.75 12.76
CA TYR A 102 -16.19 5.14 13.50
C TYR A 102 -16.47 6.07 14.67
N PHE A 103 -17.50 6.92 14.56
CA PHE A 103 -17.89 7.87 15.59
C PHE A 103 -19.25 7.55 16.21
N GLY A 104 -19.60 6.27 16.26
CA GLY A 104 -20.79 5.77 16.96
C GLY A 104 -20.72 6.12 18.44
N ARG A 105 -21.25 7.30 18.78
CA ARG A 105 -21.53 7.76 20.13
C ARG A 105 -22.33 6.67 20.86
N LYS A 106 -21.81 6.18 21.99
CA LYS A 106 -22.67 5.78 23.12
C LYS A 106 -23.25 7.05 23.74
N PRO A 107 -24.46 7.03 24.33
CA PRO A 107 -25.19 5.88 24.88
C PRO A 107 -26.21 5.24 23.94
#